data_AF-A0A195BJ25-F1
#
_entry.id   AF-A0A195BJ25-F1
#
_cell.length_a   1.000
_cell.length_b   1.000
_cell.length_c   1.000
_cell.angle_alpha   90.00
_cell.angle_beta   90.00
_cell.angle_gamma   90.00
#
_symmetry.space_group_name_H-M   'P 1'
#
loop_
_entity.id
_entity.type
_entity.pdbx_description
1 polymer ?
#
loop_
_entity_poly.entity_id
_entity_poly.type
_entity_poly.pdbx_seq_one_letter_code
_entity_poly.pdbx_strand_id
1 'polypeptide(L)'
;MANCVNSKLNNLLTSYKNWVVANPQLLTDIEATVRCLSYFSFGQLRNSTLAVELIYSMPNLIVLCNDLLMYSSKRQHLKIPQYDSKIKIWLTVVEYTETFLEVSAKKLWGPKGKWLIIVIIQLFKSVLRLLLIYVYKERVTKSPATPPLNREKFNKIDNVQLKEGFMLKRSGTVVRSVKYSTPIELRTWKALSSITDENENLTKNKESDRNLKLAESLYVTKPLLHLGCMYITSQNRWPPWILSLIIDIASLNVFNRCAQKTLLSKEEEEELVRRRLSLLLYILRSPFYDKYSRNKIDSLLDTISSSVPLAKYLTSAIKKNLPYMQNDDECYCIPGIICPEGTIGGVDVRVVTPDANCPTGSTYCCVIDDDSNCGRIQSPRPGDGTSGGKAAYGAYPWMVAILTIQGSYVGGGVLISSTRVLTAAHKVNEFDKDDIIARLGAWSFESENPTIDIDISKISITCTFNSRNLQNDIAVLRLSSPAPIASNPNINTACLSSTSVAPGTRCWVSGWGKNAFINGQLQSTLKEVDLYVWSKTDCQTALQSTRLGTNFVLDDSFMCAGGESDKDACIGDGGSPLVCLKNGQYVVVGLVSWGIGCGDEGVPGIYTKVPYFYNWIKQQ
;
A
#
# COMPACT_ATOMS: atom_id res chain seq x y z
N MET A 1 -29.08 25.91 -23.67
CA MET A 1 -28.39 25.82 -22.36
C MET A 1 -26.87 25.66 -22.49
N ALA A 2 -26.35 24.74 -23.31
CA ALA A 2 -24.89 24.55 -23.48
C ALA A 2 -24.11 25.82 -23.86
N ASN A 3 -24.63 26.66 -24.77
CA ASN A 3 -23.96 27.92 -25.18
C ASN A 3 -23.90 28.99 -24.08
N CYS A 4 -24.86 29.02 -23.15
CA CYS A 4 -24.89 29.98 -22.06
C CYS A 4 -23.96 29.56 -20.90
N VAL A 5 -23.86 28.25 -20.64
CA VAL A 5 -22.89 27.67 -19.69
C VAL A 5 -21.46 27.90 -20.18
N ASN A 6 -21.22 27.74 -21.49
CA ASN A 6 -19.91 27.95 -22.09
C ASN A 6 -19.43 29.43 -22.00
N SER A 7 -20.34 30.39 -22.19
CA SER A 7 -20.07 31.82 -22.00
C SER A 7 -19.68 32.17 -20.56
N LYS A 8 -20.43 31.66 -19.58
CA LYS A 8 -20.18 31.92 -18.15
C LYS A 8 -18.86 31.29 -17.67
N LEU A 9 -18.56 30.08 -18.15
CA LEU A 9 -17.30 29.38 -17.87
C LEU A 9 -16.10 30.11 -18.46
N ASN A 10 -16.20 30.59 -19.71
CA ASN A 10 -15.14 31.36 -20.36
C ASN A 10 -14.85 32.69 -19.65
N ASN A 11 -15.89 33.37 -19.16
CA ASN A 11 -15.73 34.60 -18.37
C ASN A 11 -15.03 34.33 -17.04
N LEU A 12 -15.41 33.25 -16.34
CA LEU A 12 -14.73 32.82 -15.10
C LEU A 12 -13.27 32.46 -15.35
N LEU A 13 -12.98 31.71 -16.42
CA LEU A 13 -11.61 31.34 -16.79
C LEU A 13 -10.75 32.56 -17.10
N THR A 14 -11.33 33.56 -17.76
CA THR A 14 -10.65 34.82 -18.10
C THR A 14 -10.35 35.65 -16.85
N SER A 15 -11.32 35.76 -15.92
CA SER A 15 -11.11 36.42 -14.62
C SER A 15 -10.04 35.73 -13.79
N TYR A 16 -10.06 34.39 -13.74
CA TYR A 16 -9.06 33.60 -13.04
C TYR A 16 -7.66 33.78 -13.64
N LYS A 17 -7.54 33.74 -14.98
CA LYS A 17 -6.28 33.99 -15.69
C LYS A 17 -5.70 35.35 -15.33
N ASN A 18 -6.52 36.40 -15.32
CA ASN A 18 -6.07 37.75 -14.97
C ASN A 18 -5.59 37.84 -13.51
N TRP A 19 -6.29 37.16 -12.60
CA TRP A 19 -5.91 37.13 -11.18
C TRP A 19 -4.59 36.38 -10.93
N VAL A 20 -4.40 35.23 -11.58
CA VAL A 20 -3.17 34.42 -11.53
C VAL A 20 -1.94 35.23 -11.97
N VAL A 21 -2.08 36.02 -13.03
CA VAL A 21 -1.00 36.85 -13.56
C VAL A 21 -0.70 38.04 -12.64
N ALA A 22 -1.72 38.61 -12.00
CA ALA A 22 -1.57 39.75 -11.10
C ALA A 22 -0.96 39.37 -9.74
N ASN A 23 -1.13 38.13 -9.26
CA ASN A 23 -0.76 37.71 -7.90
C ASN A 23 0.15 36.45 -7.84
N PRO A 24 1.35 36.46 -8.45
CA PRO A 24 2.19 35.26 -8.57
C PRO A 24 2.79 34.76 -7.24
N GLN A 25 3.05 35.64 -6.27
CA GLN A 25 3.56 35.24 -4.94
C GLN A 25 2.46 34.58 -4.09
N LEU A 26 1.30 35.25 -3.97
CA LEU A 26 0.14 34.68 -3.28
C LEU A 26 -0.26 33.32 -3.85
N LEU A 27 -0.20 33.15 -5.17
CA LEU A 27 -0.48 31.88 -5.83
C LEU A 27 0.51 30.78 -5.40
N THR A 28 1.78 31.12 -5.24
CA THR A 28 2.82 30.18 -4.79
C THR A 28 2.55 29.73 -3.36
N ASP A 29 2.13 30.65 -2.49
CA ASP A 29 1.78 30.35 -1.10
C ASP A 29 0.54 29.45 -1.00
N ILE A 30 -0.47 29.71 -1.82
CA ILE A 30 -1.68 28.86 -1.91
C ILE A 30 -1.31 27.46 -2.39
N GLU A 31 -0.52 27.34 -3.46
CA GLU A 31 -0.07 26.04 -4.00
C GLU A 31 0.76 25.25 -2.97
N ALA A 32 1.66 25.93 -2.25
CA ALA A 32 2.44 25.32 -1.17
C ALA A 32 1.53 24.85 -0.02
N THR A 33 0.52 25.63 0.33
CA THR A 33 -0.45 25.27 1.38
C THR A 33 -1.29 24.06 0.98
N VAL A 34 -1.82 24.03 -0.26
CA VAL A 34 -2.58 22.88 -0.80
C VAL A 34 -1.71 21.63 -0.84
N ARG A 35 -0.46 21.74 -1.29
CA ARG A 35 0.50 20.63 -1.27
C ARG A 35 0.80 20.18 0.16
N CYS A 36 0.96 21.10 1.10
CA CYS A 36 1.19 20.78 2.51
C CYS A 36 0.00 20.04 3.13
N LEU A 37 -1.22 20.54 2.92
CA LEU A 37 -2.46 19.90 3.38
C LEU A 37 -2.66 18.50 2.78
N SER A 38 -2.20 18.27 1.55
CA SER A 38 -2.23 16.95 0.92
C SER A 38 -1.41 15.91 1.70
N TYR A 39 -0.27 16.30 2.28
CA TYR A 39 0.56 15.43 3.10
C TYR A 39 -0.05 15.12 4.47
N PHE A 40 -0.76 16.09 5.07
CA PHE A 40 -1.45 15.88 6.35
C PHE A 40 -2.74 15.07 6.22
N SER A 41 -3.35 15.07 5.02
CA SER A 41 -4.57 14.31 4.72
C SER A 41 -4.34 12.78 4.63
N PHE A 42 -3.07 12.34 4.52
CA PHE A 42 -2.67 10.93 4.47
C PHE A 42 -3.12 10.13 5.70
N GLY A 43 -3.32 10.79 6.85
CA GLY A 43 -3.78 10.14 8.08
C GLY A 43 -5.30 9.90 8.15
N GLN A 44 -6.12 10.76 7.53
CA GLN A 44 -7.58 10.74 7.66
C GLN A 44 -8.30 9.93 6.57
N LEU A 45 -7.71 9.78 5.39
CA LEU A 45 -8.35 9.15 4.22
C LEU A 45 -7.86 7.73 3.92
N ARG A 46 -7.40 7.02 4.95
CA ARG A 46 -6.84 5.65 4.86
C ARG A 46 -7.77 4.62 4.21
N ASN A 47 -9.07 4.89 4.14
CA ASN A 47 -10.07 3.95 3.63
C ASN A 47 -10.14 3.92 2.08
N SER A 48 -9.46 4.84 1.37
CA SER A 48 -9.46 4.85 -0.10
C SER A 48 -8.08 5.16 -0.67
N THR A 49 -7.38 4.13 -1.13
CA THR A 49 -6.11 4.25 -1.88
C THR A 49 -6.25 5.18 -3.09
N LEU A 50 -7.41 5.18 -3.74
CA LEU A 50 -7.69 6.06 -4.88
C LEU A 50 -7.79 7.54 -4.48
N ALA A 51 -8.36 7.83 -3.31
CA ALA A 51 -8.48 9.22 -2.81
C ALA A 51 -7.11 9.78 -2.42
N VAL A 52 -6.24 8.96 -1.82
CA VAL A 52 -4.88 9.36 -1.46
C VAL A 52 -4.05 9.69 -2.70
N GLU A 53 -4.07 8.83 -3.71
CA GLU A 53 -3.36 9.08 -4.98
C GLU A 53 -3.92 10.28 -5.75
N LEU A 54 -5.23 10.51 -5.68
CA LEU A 54 -5.86 11.70 -6.25
C LEU A 54 -5.39 12.98 -5.55
N ILE A 55 -5.32 12.96 -4.22
CA ILE A 55 -4.84 14.07 -3.39
C ILE A 55 -3.36 14.38 -3.64
N TYR A 56 -2.57 13.38 -4.01
CA TYR A 56 -1.16 13.56 -4.35
C TYR A 56 -0.95 14.09 -5.79
N SER A 57 -1.76 13.63 -6.74
CA SER A 57 -1.65 14.02 -8.17
C SER A 57 -2.24 15.40 -8.47
N MET A 58 -3.37 15.76 -7.84
CA MET A 58 -4.11 16.99 -8.13
C MET A 58 -3.32 18.29 -7.88
N PRO A 59 -2.61 18.48 -6.75
CA PRO A 59 -1.84 19.70 -6.50
C PRO A 59 -0.76 19.96 -7.56
N ASN A 60 -0.12 18.91 -8.06
CA ASN A 60 0.93 19.02 -9.07
C ASN A 60 0.36 19.39 -10.45
N LEU A 61 -0.83 18.87 -10.79
CA LEU A 61 -1.56 19.27 -12.00
C LEU A 61 -2.04 20.73 -11.92
N ILE A 62 -2.49 21.18 -10.75
CA ILE A 62 -2.92 22.58 -10.53
C ILE A 62 -1.75 23.54 -10.76
N VAL A 63 -0.58 23.26 -10.19
CA VAL A 63 0.64 24.06 -10.40
C VAL A 63 1.00 24.13 -11.89
N LEU A 64 0.95 22.99 -12.59
CA LEU A 64 1.21 22.93 -14.03
C LEU A 64 0.22 23.79 -14.82
N CYS A 65 -1.08 23.70 -14.53
CA CYS A 65 -2.12 24.51 -15.18
C CYS A 65 -1.89 26.02 -14.95
N ASN A 66 -1.54 26.42 -13.74
CA ASN A 66 -1.27 27.81 -13.40
C ASN A 66 -0.04 28.36 -14.12
N ASP A 67 1.03 27.57 -14.19
CA ASP A 67 2.24 27.92 -14.92
C ASP A 67 1.96 28.06 -16.43
N LEU A 68 1.13 27.18 -17.00
CA LEU A 68 0.68 27.27 -18.39
C LEU A 68 -0.19 28.51 -18.65
N LEU A 69 -1.06 28.88 -17.71
CA LEU A 69 -1.89 30.08 -17.81
C LEU A 69 -1.03 31.35 -17.80
N MET A 70 -0.07 31.46 -16.87
CA MET A 70 0.87 32.58 -16.84
C MET A 70 1.70 32.65 -18.12
N TYR A 71 2.20 31.51 -18.60
CA TYR A 71 2.95 31.44 -19.83
C TYR A 71 2.13 31.89 -21.06
N SER A 72 0.86 31.47 -21.14
CA SER A 72 -0.07 31.85 -22.21
C SER A 72 -0.49 33.33 -22.16
N SER A 73 -0.30 34.00 -21.02
CA SER A 73 -0.67 35.42 -20.84
C SER A 73 0.42 36.38 -21.33
N LYS A 74 1.71 36.09 -21.09
CA LYS A 74 2.83 36.99 -21.42
C LYS A 74 3.44 36.77 -22.82
N ARG A 75 3.10 35.68 -23.52
CA ARG A 75 3.70 35.28 -24.82
C ARG A 75 2.93 35.72 -26.07
N GLN A 76 2.54 36.99 -26.16
CA GLN A 76 2.08 37.50 -27.46
C GLN A 76 3.22 37.69 -28.50
N HIS A 77 4.51 37.65 -28.12
CA HIS A 77 5.59 38.08 -29.03
C HIS A 77 6.87 37.22 -29.19
N LEU A 78 6.96 35.97 -28.70
CA LEU A 78 8.18 35.15 -28.90
C LEU A 78 7.88 33.72 -29.41
N LYS A 79 8.28 33.46 -30.66
CA LYS A 79 8.19 32.16 -31.37
C LYS A 79 9.15 31.13 -30.75
N ILE A 80 8.66 30.32 -29.81
CA ILE A 80 9.25 29.01 -29.48
C ILE A 80 8.45 27.94 -30.24
N PRO A 81 9.06 26.85 -30.74
CA PRO A 81 8.33 25.81 -31.47
C PRO A 81 7.14 25.28 -30.66
N GLN A 82 5.94 25.56 -31.13
CA GLN A 82 4.66 25.33 -30.42
C GLN A 82 4.36 23.83 -30.15
N TYR A 83 5.12 22.93 -30.76
CA TYR A 83 4.94 21.48 -30.67
C TYR A 83 5.86 20.80 -29.63
N ASP A 84 7.07 21.33 -29.41
CA ASP A 84 7.99 20.87 -28.35
C ASP A 84 7.35 21.04 -26.96
N SER A 85 6.71 22.19 -26.74
CA SER A 85 6.00 22.47 -25.50
C SER A 85 4.81 21.52 -25.26
N LYS A 86 4.06 21.14 -26.30
CA LYS A 86 2.91 20.23 -26.15
C LYS A 86 3.34 18.83 -25.73
N ILE A 87 4.41 18.30 -26.32
CA ILE A 87 4.93 16.97 -25.97
C ILE A 87 5.40 16.95 -24.51
N LYS A 88 6.15 17.98 -24.09
CA LYS A 88 6.62 18.12 -22.71
C LYS A 88 5.46 18.24 -21.72
N ILE A 89 4.41 18.99 -22.04
CA ILE A 89 3.20 19.10 -21.20
C ILE A 89 2.53 17.73 -21.02
N TRP A 90 2.28 17.00 -22.11
CA TRP A 90 1.68 15.66 -22.03
C TRP A 90 2.54 14.69 -21.22
N LEU A 91 3.86 14.75 -21.38
CA LEU A 91 4.79 13.92 -20.63
C LEU A 91 4.70 14.22 -19.12
N THR A 92 4.67 15.50 -18.72
CA THR A 92 4.49 15.90 -17.31
C THR A 92 3.13 15.49 -16.74
N VAL A 93 2.05 15.61 -17.52
CA VAL A 93 0.70 15.18 -17.08
C VAL A 93 0.67 13.68 -16.79
N VAL A 94 1.25 12.87 -17.67
CA VAL A 94 1.33 11.41 -17.47
C VAL A 94 2.23 11.06 -16.28
N GLU A 95 3.33 11.80 -16.06
CA GLU A 95 4.17 11.61 -14.86
C GLU A 95 3.42 11.89 -13.55
N TYR A 96 2.57 12.91 -13.50
CA TYR A 96 1.80 13.22 -12.29
C TYR A 96 0.58 12.31 -12.07
N THR A 97 0.12 11.61 -13.11
CA THR A 97 -1.09 10.76 -13.05
C THR A 97 -0.80 9.26 -13.08
N GLU A 98 0.46 8.84 -13.23
CA GLU A 98 0.80 7.42 -13.43
C GLU A 98 0.32 6.53 -12.27
N THR A 99 0.59 6.92 -11.02
CA THR A 99 0.25 6.12 -9.84
C THR A 99 -1.27 6.02 -9.66
N PHE A 100 -1.98 7.12 -9.91
CA PHE A 100 -3.44 7.16 -9.90
C PHE A 100 -4.05 6.23 -10.96
N LEU A 101 -3.49 6.22 -12.17
CA LEU A 101 -3.92 5.33 -13.25
C LEU A 101 -3.63 3.86 -12.92
N GLU A 102 -2.48 3.57 -12.33
CA GLU A 102 -2.11 2.21 -11.89
C GLU A 102 -3.06 1.67 -10.81
N VAL A 103 -3.35 2.48 -9.79
CA VAL A 103 -4.27 2.10 -8.69
C VAL A 103 -5.70 1.95 -9.21
N SER A 104 -6.15 2.85 -10.09
CA SER A 104 -7.46 2.77 -10.73
C SER A 104 -7.60 1.51 -11.58
N ALA A 105 -6.57 1.17 -12.35
CA ALA A 105 -6.53 -0.03 -13.19
C ALA A 105 -6.53 -1.32 -12.36
N LYS A 106 -5.79 -1.36 -11.24
CA LYS A 106 -5.81 -2.48 -10.29
C LYS A 106 -7.22 -2.69 -9.72
N LYS A 107 -7.94 -1.60 -9.42
CA LYS A 107 -9.29 -1.66 -8.87
C LYS A 107 -10.35 -2.11 -9.89
N LEU A 108 -10.24 -1.64 -11.15
CA LEU A 108 -11.22 -1.93 -12.20
C LEU A 108 -11.00 -3.29 -12.91
N TRP A 109 -9.73 -3.68 -13.10
CA TRP A 109 -9.36 -4.81 -13.95
C TRP A 109 -8.41 -5.81 -13.27
N GLY A 110 -8.23 -5.69 -11.95
CA GLY A 110 -7.37 -6.58 -11.17
C GLY A 110 -5.87 -6.48 -11.53
N PRO A 111 -5.06 -7.49 -11.16
CA PRO A 111 -3.61 -7.43 -11.32
C PRO A 111 -3.17 -7.40 -12.79
N LYS A 112 -3.88 -8.10 -13.68
CA LYS A 112 -3.61 -8.08 -15.13
C LYS A 112 -3.83 -6.69 -15.73
N GLY A 113 -4.87 -5.99 -15.29
CA GLY A 113 -5.13 -4.61 -15.69
C GLY A 113 -4.08 -3.61 -15.21
N LYS A 114 -3.59 -3.75 -13.97
CA LYS A 114 -2.47 -2.95 -13.46
C LYS A 114 -1.26 -3.03 -14.39
N TRP A 115 -0.81 -4.25 -14.71
CA TRP A 115 0.36 -4.46 -15.57
C TRP A 115 0.14 -3.98 -17.01
N LEU A 116 -1.07 -4.15 -17.55
CA LEU A 116 -1.42 -3.62 -18.88
C LEU A 116 -1.25 -2.10 -18.93
N ILE A 117 -1.75 -1.38 -17.92
CA ILE A 117 -1.66 0.09 -17.85
C ILE A 117 -0.22 0.55 -17.63
N ILE A 118 0.57 -0.14 -16.80
CA ILE A 118 2.00 0.15 -16.63
C ILE A 118 2.71 0.09 -17.98
N VAL A 119 2.50 -0.99 -18.76
CA VAL A 119 3.13 -1.15 -20.08
C VAL A 119 2.72 -0.04 -21.03
N ILE A 120 1.44 0.31 -21.09
CA ILE A 120 0.93 1.40 -21.95
C ILE A 120 1.54 2.75 -21.57
N ILE A 121 1.58 3.09 -20.28
CA ILE A 121 2.14 4.34 -19.78
C ILE A 121 3.64 4.43 -20.11
N GLN A 122 4.41 3.37 -19.82
CA GLN A 122 5.85 3.38 -20.07
C GLN A 122 6.18 3.40 -21.57
N LEU A 123 5.37 2.75 -22.41
CA LEU A 123 5.48 2.83 -23.86
C LEU A 123 5.24 4.26 -24.35
N PHE A 124 4.15 4.88 -23.88
CA PHE A 124 3.80 6.25 -24.24
C PHE A 124 4.91 7.25 -23.85
N LYS A 125 5.41 7.17 -22.60
CA LYS A 125 6.52 8.01 -22.13
C LYS A 125 7.78 7.82 -22.96
N SER A 126 8.14 6.58 -23.27
CA SER A 126 9.34 6.27 -24.06
C SER A 126 9.24 6.82 -25.48
N VAL A 127 8.09 6.67 -26.14
CA VAL A 127 7.86 7.21 -27.50
C VAL A 127 7.96 8.73 -27.53
N LEU A 128 7.30 9.43 -26.59
CA LEU A 128 7.35 10.89 -26.53
C LEU A 128 8.78 11.41 -26.28
N ARG A 129 9.53 10.77 -25.39
CA ARG A 129 10.92 11.14 -25.11
C ARG A 129 11.85 10.85 -26.29
N LEU A 130 11.64 9.75 -27.04
CA LEU A 130 12.37 9.49 -28.29
C LEU A 130 12.07 10.54 -29.37
N LEU A 131 10.81 11.01 -29.47
CA LEU A 131 10.46 12.11 -30.38
C LEU A 131 11.22 13.39 -30.02
N LEU A 132 11.35 13.72 -28.73
CA LEU A 132 12.14 14.88 -28.28
C LEU A 132 13.61 14.77 -28.70
N ILE A 133 14.21 13.59 -28.60
CA ILE A 133 15.61 13.35 -28.96
C ILE A 133 15.83 13.43 -30.48
N TYR A 134 15.03 12.71 -31.27
CA TYR A 134 15.29 12.56 -32.72
C TYR A 134 14.70 13.69 -33.56
N VAL A 135 13.52 14.21 -33.21
CA VAL A 135 12.82 15.24 -33.99
C VAL A 135 13.20 16.64 -33.49
N TYR A 136 13.18 16.85 -32.16
CA TYR A 136 13.43 18.15 -31.55
C TYR A 136 14.89 18.37 -31.14
N LYS A 137 15.76 17.38 -31.37
CA LYS A 137 17.21 17.44 -31.12
C LYS A 137 17.55 17.77 -29.65
N GLU A 138 16.72 17.32 -28.71
CA GLU A 138 17.08 17.41 -27.30
C GLU A 138 18.23 16.45 -26.96
N ARG A 139 19.24 16.97 -26.25
CA ARG A 139 20.42 16.19 -25.86
C ARG A 139 20.20 15.41 -24.57
N VAL A 140 19.48 16.00 -23.61
CA VAL A 140 19.18 15.42 -22.30
C VAL A 140 17.72 15.70 -21.96
N THR A 141 16.93 14.66 -21.74
CA THR A 141 15.53 14.75 -21.33
C THR A 141 15.43 14.97 -19.80
N LYS A 142 14.55 15.88 -19.38
CA LYS A 142 14.35 16.24 -17.96
C LYS A 142 13.19 15.47 -17.34
N SER A 143 13.22 15.26 -16.03
CA SER A 143 12.10 14.66 -15.26
C SER A 143 11.76 15.52 -14.03
N PRO A 144 10.66 16.29 -13.98
CA PRO A 144 9.61 16.36 -14.98
C PRO A 144 10.02 17.12 -16.24
N ALA A 145 9.36 16.82 -17.36
CA ALA A 145 9.68 17.39 -18.66
C ALA A 145 9.47 18.91 -18.74
N THR A 146 8.50 19.42 -17.99
CA THR A 146 8.32 20.86 -17.73
C THR A 146 8.62 21.16 -16.26
N PRO A 147 9.77 21.74 -15.93
CA PRO A 147 10.05 22.15 -14.55
C PRO A 147 9.11 23.28 -14.12
N PRO A 148 8.78 23.39 -12.82
CA PRO A 148 7.94 24.46 -12.30
C PRO A 148 8.55 25.83 -12.61
N LEU A 149 7.70 26.79 -12.97
CA LEU A 149 8.14 28.11 -13.39
C LEU A 149 8.79 28.85 -12.22
N ASN A 150 10.02 29.35 -12.40
CA ASN A 150 10.62 30.27 -11.42
C ASN A 150 10.00 31.67 -11.57
N ARG A 151 8.93 31.91 -10.81
CA ARG A 151 8.10 33.13 -10.86
C ARG A 151 8.87 34.40 -10.47
N GLU A 152 9.91 34.29 -9.65
CA GLU A 152 10.78 35.42 -9.28
C GLU A 152 11.66 35.88 -10.45
N LYS A 153 12.32 34.93 -11.14
CA LYS A 153 13.08 35.22 -12.36
C LYS A 153 12.15 35.74 -13.46
N PHE A 154 10.94 35.18 -13.56
CA PHE A 154 9.94 35.54 -14.56
C PHE A 154 9.39 36.97 -14.39
N ASN A 155 9.27 37.48 -13.16
CA ASN A 155 8.87 38.88 -12.91
C ASN A 155 10.02 39.89 -13.03
N LYS A 156 11.27 39.49 -12.77
CA LYS A 156 12.44 40.37 -12.98
C LYS A 156 12.64 40.77 -14.44
N ILE A 157 12.19 39.93 -15.38
CA ILE A 157 12.26 40.21 -16.83
C ILE A 157 11.34 41.38 -17.22
N ASP A 158 10.20 41.57 -16.56
CA ASP A 158 9.24 42.65 -16.86
C ASP A 158 9.69 44.04 -16.36
N ASN A 159 10.50 44.11 -15.29
CA ASN A 159 10.99 45.39 -14.77
C ASN A 159 12.11 46.01 -15.63
N VAL A 160 12.57 45.33 -16.68
CA VAL A 160 13.49 45.92 -17.66
C VAL A 160 12.67 46.57 -18.77
N GLN A 161 12.29 47.83 -18.55
CA GLN A 161 11.64 48.66 -19.57
C GLN A 161 12.58 48.83 -20.78
N LEU A 162 12.35 48.08 -21.86
CA LEU A 162 13.13 48.14 -23.10
C LEU A 162 12.91 49.50 -23.80
N LYS A 163 13.81 50.46 -23.58
CA LYS A 163 13.97 51.61 -24.50
C LYS A 163 14.94 51.22 -25.62
N GLU A 164 14.38 51.09 -26.82
CA GLU A 164 15.08 50.66 -28.03
C GLU A 164 16.03 51.74 -28.59
N GLY A 165 17.17 51.94 -27.94
CA GLY A 165 18.30 52.68 -28.51
C GLY A 165 18.07 54.18 -28.79
N PHE A 166 19.05 54.81 -29.45
CA PHE A 166 18.98 56.20 -29.91
C PHE A 166 19.56 56.32 -31.33
N MET A 167 19.07 57.28 -32.11
CA MET A 167 19.46 57.47 -33.52
C MET A 167 20.56 58.52 -33.65
N LEU A 168 21.62 58.21 -34.39
CA LEU A 168 22.71 59.16 -34.64
C LEU A 168 22.25 60.25 -35.62
N LYS A 169 22.29 61.52 -35.17
CA LYS A 169 21.76 62.68 -35.92
C LYS A 169 22.36 62.90 -37.31
N ARG A 170 23.55 62.35 -37.60
CA ARG A 170 24.28 62.58 -38.87
C ARG A 170 24.17 61.42 -39.86
N SER A 171 24.02 60.19 -39.38
CA SER A 171 23.99 58.99 -40.23
C SER A 171 22.63 58.29 -40.27
N GLY A 172 21.67 58.72 -39.44
CA GLY A 172 20.35 58.08 -39.32
C GLY A 172 20.39 56.66 -38.74
N THR A 173 21.56 56.16 -38.34
CA THR A 173 21.73 54.80 -37.85
C THR A 173 21.22 54.69 -36.42
N VAL A 174 20.31 53.73 -36.17
CA VAL A 174 19.78 53.42 -34.84
C VAL A 174 20.79 52.58 -34.08
N VAL A 175 21.34 53.11 -32.98
CA VAL A 175 22.31 52.42 -32.13
C VAL A 175 21.60 51.91 -30.88
N ARG A 176 21.60 50.59 -30.70
CA ARG A 176 20.99 49.93 -29.54
C ARG A 176 22.00 49.92 -28.37
N SER A 177 21.58 50.35 -27.18
CA SER A 177 22.47 50.37 -26.01
C SER A 177 22.81 48.94 -25.55
N VAL A 178 24.06 48.70 -25.15
CA VAL A 178 24.59 47.38 -24.77
C VAL A 178 23.79 46.76 -23.60
N LYS A 179 23.18 47.59 -22.75
CA LYS A 179 22.29 47.15 -21.66
C LYS A 179 20.95 46.54 -22.14
N TYR A 180 20.57 46.74 -23.40
CA TYR A 180 19.33 46.25 -24.04
C TYR A 180 19.60 45.22 -25.16
N SER A 181 20.81 44.70 -25.19
CA SER A 181 21.10 43.49 -25.94
C SER A 181 20.35 42.32 -25.31
N THR A 182 20.05 41.28 -26.10
CA THR A 182 19.50 40.05 -25.54
C THR A 182 20.41 39.57 -24.40
N PRO A 183 19.84 39.10 -23.27
CA PRO A 183 20.60 38.50 -22.18
C PRO A 183 21.66 37.55 -22.72
N ILE A 184 22.84 37.48 -22.07
CA ILE A 184 23.97 36.68 -22.57
C ILE A 184 23.57 35.21 -22.85
N GLU A 185 22.56 34.74 -22.11
CA GLU A 185 21.93 33.42 -22.16
C GLU A 185 21.10 33.17 -23.45
N LEU A 186 20.62 34.23 -24.10
CA LEU A 186 19.85 34.18 -25.36
C LEU A 186 20.71 34.55 -26.58
N ARG A 187 21.97 34.92 -26.37
CA ARG A 187 22.91 35.17 -27.47
C ARG A 187 23.55 33.85 -27.89
N THR A 188 23.46 33.53 -29.17
CA THR A 188 24.25 32.45 -29.75
C THR A 188 25.65 32.96 -30.06
N TRP A 189 26.60 32.72 -29.15
CA TRP A 189 28.04 32.90 -29.42
C TRP A 189 28.60 31.76 -30.26
N LYS A 190 27.88 31.35 -31.32
CA LYS A 190 28.39 30.35 -32.25
C LYS A 190 29.41 31.07 -33.13
N ALA A 191 30.70 30.80 -32.90
CA ALA A 191 31.73 31.24 -33.81
C ALA A 191 31.37 30.78 -35.24
N LEU A 192 31.48 31.68 -36.22
CA LEU A 192 31.54 31.25 -37.62
C LEU A 192 32.80 30.39 -37.73
N SER A 193 32.67 29.13 -38.12
CA SER A 193 33.82 28.24 -38.25
C SER A 193 34.82 28.86 -39.23
N SER A 194 36.06 29.06 -38.77
CA SER A 194 37.17 29.36 -39.65
C SER A 194 37.40 28.15 -40.56
N ILE A 195 37.43 28.41 -41.86
CA ILE A 195 37.32 27.46 -42.99
C ILE A 195 38.45 26.41 -43.05
N THR A 196 39.39 26.39 -42.11
CA THR A 196 40.61 25.56 -42.20
C THR A 196 40.61 24.25 -41.40
N ASP A 197 39.64 23.99 -40.51
CA ASP A 197 39.61 22.76 -39.66
C ASP A 197 38.28 21.96 -39.73
N GLU A 198 37.48 22.10 -40.80
CA GLU A 198 36.12 21.56 -40.82
C GLU A 198 36.05 20.03 -40.98
N ASN A 199 36.95 19.37 -41.70
CA ASN A 199 36.74 17.95 -42.05
C ASN A 199 37.01 16.96 -40.90
N GLU A 200 37.99 17.22 -40.02
CA GLU A 200 38.23 16.37 -38.83
C GLU A 200 37.31 16.69 -37.64
N ASN A 201 36.96 17.96 -37.45
CA ASN A 201 36.06 18.36 -36.37
C ASN A 201 34.59 18.04 -36.68
N LEU A 202 34.16 18.10 -37.96
CA LEU A 202 32.79 17.75 -38.34
C LEU A 202 32.52 16.24 -38.20
N THR A 203 33.51 15.39 -38.50
CA THR A 203 33.43 13.93 -38.32
C THR A 203 33.42 13.55 -36.84
N LYS A 204 34.33 14.10 -36.02
CA LYS A 204 34.35 13.90 -34.56
C LYS A 204 33.08 14.43 -33.87
N ASN A 205 32.56 15.58 -34.28
CA ASN A 205 31.32 16.16 -33.73
C ASN A 205 30.07 15.36 -34.11
N LYS A 206 30.00 14.84 -35.34
CA LYS A 206 28.87 14.01 -35.80
C LYS A 206 28.85 12.64 -35.12
N GLU A 207 30.02 12.06 -34.87
CA GLU A 207 30.15 10.83 -34.09
C GLU A 207 29.78 11.04 -32.62
N SER A 208 30.24 12.14 -32.01
CA SER A 208 29.90 12.52 -30.63
C SER A 208 28.39 12.79 -30.46
N ASP A 209 27.75 13.50 -31.40
CA ASP A 209 26.30 13.76 -31.38
C ASP A 209 25.48 12.48 -31.56
N ARG A 210 25.94 11.56 -32.41
CA ARG A 210 25.32 10.23 -32.57
C ARG A 210 25.42 9.41 -31.27
N ASN A 211 26.59 9.39 -30.64
CA ASN A 211 26.81 8.65 -29.39
C ASN A 211 26.00 9.25 -28.23
N LEU A 212 25.83 10.57 -28.18
CA LEU A 212 25.01 11.25 -27.19
C LEU A 212 23.52 10.88 -27.35
N LYS A 213 23.00 10.87 -28.58
CA LYS A 213 21.63 10.42 -28.88
C LYS A 213 21.41 8.96 -28.54
N LEU A 214 22.39 8.09 -28.80
CA LEU A 214 22.32 6.68 -28.42
C LEU A 214 22.32 6.51 -26.90
N ALA A 215 23.13 7.26 -26.17
CA ALA A 215 23.17 7.23 -24.70
C ALA A 215 21.82 7.65 -24.10
N GLU A 216 21.20 8.71 -24.64
CA GLU A 216 19.91 9.18 -24.17
C GLU A 216 18.77 8.23 -24.58
N SER A 217 18.82 7.67 -25.79
CA SER A 217 17.83 6.68 -26.25
C SER A 217 17.86 5.42 -25.39
N LEU A 218 19.06 4.97 -25.00
CA LEU A 218 19.22 3.83 -24.09
C LEU A 218 18.65 4.13 -22.69
N TYR A 219 18.89 5.32 -22.16
CA TYR A 219 18.34 5.75 -20.88
C TYR A 219 16.80 5.84 -20.89
N VAL A 220 16.24 6.43 -21.94
CA VAL A 220 14.78 6.61 -22.08
C VAL A 220 14.05 5.29 -22.27
N THR A 221 14.66 4.32 -22.95
CA THR A 221 14.07 2.98 -23.18
C THR A 221 14.27 2.01 -22.01
N LYS A 222 15.04 2.39 -20.98
CA LYS A 222 15.30 1.58 -19.78
C LYS A 222 14.03 0.99 -19.14
N PRO A 223 12.93 1.74 -18.91
CA PRO A 223 11.74 1.18 -18.27
C PRO A 223 11.09 0.05 -19.09
N LEU A 224 11.12 0.14 -20.43
CA LEU A 224 10.60 -0.90 -21.31
C LEU A 224 11.49 -2.15 -21.31
N LEU A 225 12.82 -1.96 -21.35
CA LEU A 225 13.79 -3.06 -21.25
C LEU A 225 13.69 -3.77 -19.90
N HIS A 226 13.47 -3.01 -18.82
CA HIS A 226 13.20 -3.54 -17.49
C HIS A 226 11.92 -4.38 -17.45
N LEU A 227 10.80 -3.88 -17.98
CA LEU A 227 9.54 -4.60 -18.04
C LEU A 227 9.63 -5.85 -18.92
N GLY A 228 10.32 -5.78 -20.06
CA GLY A 228 10.59 -6.94 -20.91
C GLY A 228 11.44 -7.98 -20.19
N CYS A 229 12.44 -7.55 -19.43
CA CYS A 229 13.23 -8.44 -18.58
C CYS A 229 12.40 -9.06 -17.45
N MET A 230 11.49 -8.31 -16.82
CA MET A 230 10.54 -8.84 -15.82
C MET A 230 9.49 -9.79 -16.42
N TYR A 231 9.23 -9.72 -17.73
CA TYR A 231 8.32 -10.64 -18.41
C TYR A 231 9.01 -11.98 -18.74
N ILE A 232 10.27 -11.91 -19.17
CA ILE A 232 11.09 -13.08 -19.51
C ILE A 232 11.62 -13.78 -18.25
N THR A 233 12.03 -12.98 -17.27
CA THR A 233 12.59 -13.43 -15.99
C THR A 233 11.61 -13.15 -14.87
N SER A 234 11.48 -14.07 -13.91
CA SER A 234 10.57 -13.89 -12.76
C SER A 234 10.83 -12.56 -12.03
N GLN A 235 9.76 -11.92 -11.55
CA GLN A 235 9.72 -10.57 -10.97
C GLN A 235 10.68 -10.36 -9.79
N ASN A 236 11.03 -11.44 -9.07
CA ASN A 236 11.82 -11.38 -7.83
C ASN A 236 13.30 -11.77 -8.01
N ARG A 237 13.81 -11.72 -9.25
CA ARG A 237 15.23 -12.00 -9.53
C ARG A 237 16.00 -10.73 -9.86
N TRP A 238 17.31 -10.78 -9.65
CA TRP A 238 18.25 -9.69 -9.97
C TRP A 238 18.30 -9.24 -11.45
N PRO A 239 17.99 -10.05 -12.48
CA PRO A 239 18.23 -9.66 -13.87
C PRO A 239 17.61 -8.32 -14.32
N PRO A 240 16.34 -7.98 -14.02
CA PRO A 240 15.77 -6.69 -14.40
C PRO A 240 16.51 -5.52 -13.73
N TRP A 241 16.83 -5.65 -12.44
CA TRP A 241 17.54 -4.63 -11.67
C TRP A 241 18.97 -4.42 -12.16
N ILE A 242 19.69 -5.51 -12.43
CA ILE A 242 21.04 -5.47 -12.99
C ILE A 242 21.02 -4.85 -14.39
N LEU A 243 20.04 -5.21 -15.23
CA LEU A 243 19.88 -4.65 -16.56
C LEU A 243 19.69 -3.13 -16.49
N SER A 244 18.79 -2.65 -15.63
CA SER A 244 18.57 -1.21 -15.42
C SER A 244 19.81 -0.49 -14.89
N LEU A 245 20.54 -1.10 -13.96
CA LEU A 245 21.79 -0.55 -13.43
C LEU A 245 22.88 -0.47 -14.52
N ILE A 246 23.04 -1.51 -15.33
CA ILE A 246 23.98 -1.53 -16.46
C ILE A 246 23.61 -0.45 -17.47
N ILE A 247 22.33 -0.29 -17.79
CA ILE A 247 21.85 0.75 -18.71
C ILE A 247 22.17 2.15 -18.17
N ASP A 248 21.89 2.43 -16.89
CA ASP A 248 22.18 3.74 -16.29
C ASP A 248 23.70 4.03 -16.27
N ILE A 249 24.54 3.05 -15.93
CA ILE A 249 26.00 3.18 -15.93
C ILE A 249 26.52 3.37 -17.36
N ALA A 250 26.05 2.58 -18.32
CA ALA A 250 26.46 2.67 -19.72
C ALA A 250 26.10 4.03 -20.31
N SER A 251 24.87 4.50 -20.10
CA SER A 251 24.43 5.82 -20.53
C SER A 251 25.29 6.94 -19.93
N LEU A 252 25.48 6.96 -18.60
CA LEU A 252 26.29 7.98 -17.92
C LEU A 252 27.76 7.95 -18.34
N ASN A 253 28.33 6.78 -18.61
CA ASN A 253 29.70 6.65 -19.11
C ASN A 253 29.85 7.23 -20.51
N VAL A 254 28.88 7.01 -21.40
CA VAL A 254 28.89 7.63 -22.74
C VAL A 254 28.74 9.14 -22.64
N PHE A 255 27.84 9.63 -21.77
CA PHE A 255 27.71 11.06 -21.48
C PHE A 255 29.03 11.66 -20.98
N ASN A 256 29.70 11.05 -20.00
CA ASN A 256 30.96 11.55 -19.47
C ASN A 256 32.08 11.62 -20.53
N ARG A 257 32.19 10.59 -21.38
CA ARG A 257 33.22 10.53 -22.44
C ARG A 257 32.99 11.57 -23.54
N CYS A 258 31.74 11.87 -23.88
CA CYS A 258 31.39 12.82 -24.93
C CYS A 258 31.30 14.27 -24.39
N ALA A 259 30.83 14.45 -23.16
CA ALA A 259 30.72 15.73 -22.46
C ALA A 259 32.08 16.42 -22.29
N GLN A 260 33.15 15.66 -22.10
CA GLN A 260 34.52 16.20 -21.99
C GLN A 260 34.97 16.96 -23.26
N LYS A 261 34.26 16.81 -24.39
CA LYS A 261 34.56 17.45 -25.68
C LYS A 261 33.57 18.56 -26.06
N THR A 262 32.46 18.73 -25.33
CA THR A 262 31.39 19.67 -25.66
C THR A 262 30.93 20.45 -24.43
N LEU A 263 30.79 21.77 -24.51
CA LEU A 263 30.28 22.59 -23.39
C LEU A 263 28.81 22.22 -23.08
N LEU A 264 28.54 21.64 -21.90
CA LEU A 264 27.17 21.38 -21.42
C LEU A 264 26.54 22.66 -20.85
N SER A 265 25.22 22.76 -20.96
CA SER A 265 24.45 23.76 -20.24
C SER A 265 24.34 23.39 -18.76
N LYS A 266 24.27 24.41 -17.88
CA LYS A 266 24.09 24.23 -16.44
C LYS A 266 22.87 23.34 -16.11
N GLU A 267 21.80 23.45 -16.87
CA GLU A 267 20.59 22.64 -16.69
C GLU A 267 20.78 21.17 -17.08
N GLU A 268 21.66 20.88 -18.05
CA GLU A 268 22.00 19.51 -18.45
C GLU A 268 22.89 18.85 -17.39
N GLU A 269 23.82 19.61 -16.79
CA GLU A 269 24.67 19.14 -15.71
C GLU A 269 23.88 18.80 -14.44
N GLU A 270 22.92 19.65 -14.06
CA GLU A 270 22.05 19.40 -12.91
C GLU A 270 21.25 18.09 -13.07
N GLU A 271 20.74 17.82 -14.27
CA GLU A 271 20.03 16.57 -14.57
C GLU A 271 20.96 15.35 -14.52
N LEU A 272 22.19 15.45 -15.05
CA LEU A 272 23.17 14.37 -14.97
C LEU A 272 23.62 14.08 -13.53
N VAL A 273 23.77 15.12 -12.69
CA VAL A 273 24.07 14.96 -11.25
C VAL A 273 22.91 14.23 -10.57
N ARG A 274 21.67 14.61 -10.86
CA ARG A 274 20.49 13.92 -10.33
C ARG A 274 20.44 12.44 -10.72
N ARG A 275 20.76 12.10 -11.98
CA ARG A 275 20.83 10.71 -12.44
C ARG A 275 21.92 9.92 -11.72
N ARG A 276 23.09 10.53 -11.47
CA ARG A 276 24.17 9.92 -10.66
C ARG A 276 23.74 9.65 -9.22
N LEU A 277 23.07 10.61 -8.57
CA LEU A 277 22.54 10.42 -7.22
C LEU A 277 21.46 9.34 -7.17
N SER A 278 20.65 9.22 -8.22
CA SER A 278 19.60 8.19 -8.32
C SER A 278 20.17 6.77 -8.39
N LEU A 279 21.44 6.58 -8.77
CA LEU A 279 22.10 5.27 -8.70
C LEU A 279 22.18 4.74 -7.26
N LEU A 280 22.22 5.62 -6.26
CA LEU A 280 22.21 5.23 -4.85
C LEU A 280 20.89 4.55 -4.46
N LEU A 281 19.79 4.82 -5.17
CA LEU A 281 18.51 4.17 -4.90
C LEU A 281 18.52 2.66 -5.19
N TYR A 282 19.44 2.17 -6.02
CA TYR A 282 19.60 0.72 -6.22
C TYR A 282 20.13 0.00 -4.96
N ILE A 283 20.82 0.73 -4.07
CA ILE A 283 21.25 0.21 -2.76
C ILE A 283 20.04 -0.02 -1.86
N LEU A 284 18.98 0.79 -2.03
CA LEU A 284 17.75 0.75 -1.25
C LEU A 284 16.69 -0.18 -1.85
N ARG A 285 16.97 -0.89 -2.95
CA ARG A 285 15.97 -1.71 -3.63
C ARG A 285 16.15 -3.20 -3.33
N SER A 286 15.07 -3.89 -2.98
CA SER A 286 15.07 -5.35 -2.88
C SER A 286 15.44 -5.97 -4.24
N PRO A 287 16.27 -7.04 -4.29
CA PRO A 287 16.82 -7.85 -3.18
C PRO A 287 18.21 -7.40 -2.65
N PHE A 288 18.84 -6.37 -3.25
CA PHE A 288 20.15 -5.88 -2.79
C PHE A 288 20.06 -5.29 -1.39
N TYR A 289 18.96 -4.58 -1.12
CA TYR A 289 18.66 -4.02 0.19
C TYR A 289 18.65 -5.08 1.28
N ASP A 290 17.83 -6.11 1.09
CA ASP A 290 17.61 -7.17 2.08
C ASP A 290 18.87 -7.99 2.36
N LYS A 291 19.70 -8.22 1.33
CA LYS A 291 20.86 -9.11 1.45
C LYS A 291 22.15 -8.42 1.91
N TYR A 292 22.36 -7.15 1.57
CA TYR A 292 23.67 -6.52 1.71
C TYR A 292 23.67 -5.14 2.35
N SER A 293 22.65 -4.30 2.13
CA SER A 293 22.69 -2.91 2.56
C SER A 293 21.86 -2.60 3.81
N ARG A 294 20.84 -3.40 4.14
CA ARG A 294 19.95 -3.20 5.31
C ARG A 294 20.73 -2.90 6.59
N ASN A 295 21.59 -3.84 7.01
CA ASN A 295 22.35 -3.70 8.26
C ASN A 295 23.31 -2.50 8.24
N LYS A 296 23.88 -2.16 7.08
CA LYS A 296 24.78 -1.01 6.93
C LYS A 296 24.02 0.32 7.01
N ILE A 297 22.84 0.37 6.41
CA ILE A 297 21.95 1.54 6.44
C ILE A 297 21.41 1.73 7.86
N ASP A 298 20.98 0.67 8.53
CA ASP A 298 20.51 0.74 9.92
C ASP A 298 21.61 1.25 10.86
N SER A 299 22.83 0.73 10.72
CA SER A 299 24.00 1.20 11.48
C SER A 299 24.32 2.68 11.21
N LEU A 300 24.18 3.13 9.96
CA LEU A 300 24.39 4.53 9.58
C LEU A 300 23.29 5.43 10.18
N LEU A 301 22.02 5.02 10.09
CA LEU A 301 20.90 5.73 10.68
C LEU A 301 20.99 5.82 12.21
N ASP A 302 21.48 4.76 12.87
CA ASP A 302 21.70 4.74 14.32
C ASP A 302 22.86 5.67 14.71
N THR A 303 23.91 5.75 13.90
CA THR A 303 25.05 6.66 14.10
C THR A 303 24.65 8.12 13.89
N ILE A 304 23.81 8.42 12.89
CA ILE A 304 23.25 9.75 12.66
C ILE A 304 22.30 10.12 13.81
N SER A 305 21.49 9.16 14.28
CA SER A 305 20.59 9.34 15.42
C SER A 305 21.30 9.70 16.71
N SER A 306 22.53 9.21 16.92
CA SER A 306 23.33 9.47 18.12
C SER A 306 24.23 10.71 17.98
N SER A 307 24.62 11.07 16.76
CA SER A 307 25.58 12.16 16.52
C SER A 307 24.94 13.53 16.28
N VAL A 308 23.68 13.59 15.82
CA VAL A 308 23.01 14.84 15.46
C VAL A 308 21.76 15.06 16.31
N PRO A 309 21.67 16.17 17.09
CA PRO A 309 20.45 16.52 17.83
C PRO A 309 19.24 16.65 16.89
N LEU A 310 18.05 16.25 17.33
CA LEU A 310 16.79 16.20 16.56
C LEU A 310 16.75 15.19 15.39
N ALA A 311 17.89 14.65 14.93
CA ALA A 311 17.91 13.67 13.84
C ALA A 311 17.22 12.36 14.22
N LYS A 312 17.17 12.01 15.51
CA LYS A 312 16.48 10.82 16.03
C LYS A 312 15.01 10.73 15.60
N TYR A 313 14.30 11.86 15.53
CA TYR A 313 12.88 11.85 15.11
C TYR A 313 12.73 11.47 13.63
N LEU A 314 13.63 11.98 12.79
CA LEU A 314 13.64 11.69 11.36
C LEU A 314 14.18 10.28 11.08
N THR A 315 15.30 9.88 11.69
CA THR A 315 15.91 8.57 11.47
C THR A 315 15.03 7.43 11.98
N SER A 316 14.34 7.60 13.11
CA SER A 316 13.38 6.62 13.61
C SER A 316 12.15 6.49 12.70
N ALA A 317 11.62 7.61 12.17
CA ALA A 317 10.54 7.58 11.19
C ALA A 317 10.96 6.91 9.88
N ILE A 318 12.16 7.21 9.37
CA ILE A 318 12.70 6.58 8.17
C ILE A 318 12.92 5.08 8.42
N LYS A 319 13.58 4.69 9.51
CA LYS A 319 13.85 3.28 9.85
C LYS A 319 12.57 2.45 10.01
N LYS A 320 11.53 3.03 10.61
CA LYS A 320 10.21 2.40 10.74
C LYS A 320 9.50 2.20 9.41
N ASN A 321 9.62 3.17 8.49
CA ASN A 321 8.93 3.13 7.20
C ASN A 321 9.73 2.43 6.10
N LEU A 322 11.06 2.29 6.23
CA LEU A 322 11.92 1.73 5.19
C LEU A 322 11.55 0.28 4.81
N PRO A 323 11.21 -0.62 5.75
CA PRO A 323 10.70 -1.96 5.42
C PRO A 323 9.31 -1.92 4.77
N TYR A 324 8.46 -0.98 5.20
CA TYR A 324 7.11 -0.78 4.65
C TYR A 324 7.14 -0.24 3.21
N MET A 325 8.14 0.58 2.86
CA MET A 325 8.34 1.08 1.50
C MET A 325 8.96 0.04 0.54
N GLN A 326 9.34 -1.15 1.03
CA GLN A 326 9.87 -2.25 0.23
C GLN A 326 8.87 -3.40 0.01
N ASN A 327 7.81 -3.49 0.80
CA ASN A 327 6.87 -4.61 0.78
C ASN A 327 5.50 -4.17 0.25
N ASP A 328 5.19 -4.57 -0.99
CA ASP A 328 3.85 -5.05 -1.31
C ASP A 328 3.69 -6.41 -0.59
N ASP A 329 2.55 -6.68 0.04
CA ASP A 329 2.22 -7.87 0.85
C ASP A 329 2.53 -9.24 0.16
N GLU A 330 3.77 -9.74 0.15
CA GLU A 330 4.12 -11.02 -0.52
C GLU A 330 5.06 -11.95 0.29
N CYS A 331 4.75 -13.26 0.27
CA CYS A 331 5.56 -14.37 0.81
C CYS A 331 6.74 -14.75 -0.12
N TYR A 332 7.82 -15.34 0.40
CA TYR A 332 9.03 -15.68 -0.37
C TYR A 332 9.72 -17.00 0.04
N CYS A 333 10.43 -17.66 -0.88
CA CYS A 333 11.23 -18.87 -0.60
C CYS A 333 12.62 -18.50 -0.05
N ILE A 334 12.99 -19.03 1.12
CA ILE A 334 14.30 -18.82 1.77
C ILE A 334 15.14 -20.10 1.71
N PRO A 335 16.45 -20.04 1.39
CA PRO A 335 17.33 -21.20 1.52
C PRO A 335 17.47 -21.63 2.99
N GLY A 336 17.16 -22.89 3.30
CA GLY A 336 17.16 -23.42 4.67
C GLY A 336 15.83 -24.07 5.07
N ILE A 337 15.84 -24.78 6.21
CA ILE A 337 14.69 -25.57 6.71
C ILE A 337 13.80 -24.74 7.67
N ILE A 338 14.30 -23.59 8.15
CA ILE A 338 13.68 -22.80 9.23
C ILE A 338 13.62 -21.33 8.79
N CYS A 339 12.46 -20.68 8.94
CA CYS A 339 12.32 -19.24 8.69
C CYS A 339 12.94 -18.41 9.85
N PRO A 340 13.52 -17.23 9.57
CA PRO A 340 14.04 -16.32 10.61
C PRO A 340 12.92 -15.76 11.52
N GLU A 341 13.25 -15.41 12.76
CA GLU A 341 12.30 -14.89 13.76
C GLU A 341 11.47 -13.71 13.22
N GLY A 342 10.14 -13.77 13.42
CA GLY A 342 9.16 -12.84 12.81
C GLY A 342 8.58 -13.30 11.46
N THR A 343 8.97 -14.48 10.96
CA THR A 343 8.35 -15.18 9.82
C THR A 343 8.16 -16.65 10.18
N ILE A 344 7.11 -17.31 9.67
CA ILE A 344 6.88 -18.75 9.95
C ILE A 344 6.94 -19.59 8.68
N GLY A 345 7.62 -20.74 8.81
CA GLY A 345 7.62 -21.87 7.88
C GLY A 345 8.38 -23.06 8.47
N GLY A 346 7.70 -24.21 8.52
CA GLY A 346 8.21 -25.49 9.03
C GLY A 346 7.24 -26.65 8.72
N VAL A 347 7.37 -27.19 7.51
CA VAL A 347 7.06 -28.53 6.95
C VAL A 347 5.84 -29.34 7.41
N ASP A 348 4.93 -29.66 6.47
CA ASP A 348 4.49 -31.05 6.22
C ASP A 348 4.42 -31.31 4.69
N VAL A 349 5.02 -32.43 4.28
CA VAL A 349 5.13 -32.91 2.90
C VAL A 349 3.98 -33.90 2.67
N ARG A 350 2.82 -33.41 2.22
CA ARG A 350 1.80 -34.11 1.39
C ARG A 350 0.43 -33.42 1.41
N VAL A 351 0.32 -32.17 0.95
CA VAL A 351 -0.94 -31.68 0.34
C VAL A 351 -0.57 -30.68 -0.74
N VAL A 352 -1.09 -30.91 -1.95
CA VAL A 352 -0.86 -30.13 -3.16
C VAL A 352 -1.37 -28.70 -2.94
N THR A 353 -0.48 -27.74 -2.76
CA THR A 353 -0.77 -26.34 -3.08
C THR A 353 -0.68 -26.16 -4.60
N PRO A 354 -1.68 -25.57 -5.27
CA PRO A 354 -1.45 -25.01 -6.58
C PRO A 354 -0.53 -23.78 -6.40
N ASP A 355 0.66 -23.84 -7.02
CA ASP A 355 1.58 -22.73 -7.30
C ASP A 355 2.59 -22.26 -6.23
N ALA A 356 3.33 -23.17 -5.56
CA ALA A 356 4.56 -22.81 -4.82
C ALA A 356 5.74 -23.75 -5.14
N ASN A 357 6.41 -23.52 -6.28
CA ASN A 357 7.65 -24.22 -6.64
C ASN A 357 8.88 -23.53 -5.99
N CYS A 358 9.16 -23.83 -4.72
CA CYS A 358 10.46 -23.49 -4.12
C CYS A 358 11.53 -24.52 -4.56
N PRO A 359 12.76 -24.10 -4.90
CA PRO A 359 13.87 -25.02 -5.21
C PRO A 359 14.18 -25.98 -4.06
N THR A 360 14.66 -27.19 -4.36
CA THR A 360 15.07 -28.19 -3.36
C THR A 360 16.06 -27.59 -2.36
N GLY A 361 15.73 -27.61 -1.07
CA GLY A 361 16.53 -26.99 0.00
C GLY A 361 16.11 -25.57 0.41
N SER A 362 14.95 -25.09 -0.04
CA SER A 362 14.37 -23.81 0.40
C SER A 362 12.95 -23.97 0.96
N THR A 363 12.62 -23.16 1.98
CA THR A 363 11.33 -23.13 2.69
C THR A 363 10.55 -21.87 2.33
N TYR A 364 9.25 -21.99 2.06
CA TYR A 364 8.34 -20.87 1.81
C TYR A 364 8.01 -20.15 3.13
N CYS A 365 8.36 -18.87 3.23
CA CYS A 365 8.19 -18.04 4.43
C CYS A 365 7.26 -16.85 4.13
N CYS A 366 6.25 -16.66 4.98
CA CYS A 366 5.34 -15.52 4.93
C CYS A 366 5.60 -14.59 6.13
N VAL A 367 5.54 -13.28 5.90
CA VAL A 367 5.51 -12.27 6.98
C VAL A 367 4.11 -12.27 7.57
N ILE A 368 4.01 -12.55 8.86
CA ILE A 368 2.78 -12.36 9.63
C ILE A 368 2.93 -11.03 10.34
N ASP A 369 1.85 -10.23 10.36
CA ASP A 369 1.66 -9.20 11.38
C ASP A 369 1.59 -9.90 12.74
N ASP A 370 2.75 -10.22 13.33
CA ASP A 370 2.83 -10.65 14.71
C ASP A 370 2.53 -9.41 15.55
N ASP A 371 1.26 -9.21 15.84
CA ASP A 371 0.79 -8.22 16.79
C ASP A 371 1.31 -8.63 18.17
N SER A 372 2.48 -8.11 18.54
CA SER A 372 3.11 -8.37 19.85
C SER A 372 2.20 -8.01 21.04
N ASN A 373 1.07 -7.33 20.79
CA ASN A 373 0.04 -6.95 21.76
C ASN A 373 -1.25 -7.78 21.68
N CYS A 374 -1.28 -8.91 20.96
CA CYS A 374 -2.44 -9.80 20.92
C CYS A 374 -2.79 -10.33 22.32
N GLY A 375 -4.05 -10.73 22.49
CA GLY A 375 -4.55 -11.38 23.70
C GLY A 375 -4.50 -10.49 24.94
N ARG A 376 -4.46 -9.16 24.78
CA ARG A 376 -4.46 -8.19 25.88
C ARG A 376 -5.83 -7.54 26.01
N ILE A 377 -6.32 -7.46 27.25
CA ILE A 377 -7.54 -6.75 27.62
C ILE A 377 -7.13 -5.43 28.28
N GLN A 378 -7.76 -4.32 27.90
CA GLN A 378 -7.64 -3.06 28.65
C GLN A 378 -8.57 -3.12 29.86
N SER A 379 -8.13 -2.64 31.04
CA SER A 379 -8.87 -2.80 32.30
C SER A 379 -10.37 -2.54 32.14
N PRO A 380 -11.23 -3.56 32.36
CA PRO A 380 -12.68 -3.39 32.31
C PRO A 380 -13.13 -2.27 33.25
N ARG A 381 -14.20 -1.55 32.88
CA ARG A 381 -14.77 -0.53 33.78
C ARG A 381 -15.21 -1.20 35.10
N PRO A 382 -14.79 -0.72 36.27
CA PRO A 382 -15.25 -1.26 37.54
C PRO A 382 -16.77 -1.12 37.67
N GLY A 383 -17.49 -2.24 37.83
CA GLY A 383 -18.94 -2.26 38.11
C GLY A 383 -19.83 -2.83 37.01
N ASP A 384 -19.28 -3.17 35.83
CA ASP A 384 -20.05 -3.66 34.70
C ASP A 384 -19.67 -5.13 34.43
N GLY A 385 -20.41 -6.09 34.99
CA GLY A 385 -20.22 -7.54 34.78
C GLY A 385 -19.85 -8.35 36.03
N THR A 386 -20.85 -8.76 36.83
CA THR A 386 -20.71 -9.80 37.87
C THR A 386 -22.00 -10.58 38.20
N SER A 387 -23.15 -10.31 37.53
CA SER A 387 -24.41 -11.02 37.81
C SER A 387 -24.94 -11.76 36.57
N GLY A 388 -25.16 -13.07 36.71
CA GLY A 388 -25.88 -13.91 35.74
C GLY A 388 -25.16 -14.23 34.42
N GLY A 389 -23.82 -14.30 34.39
CA GLY A 389 -23.05 -14.72 33.21
C GLY A 389 -22.91 -13.66 32.10
N LYS A 390 -23.11 -12.39 32.42
CA LYS A 390 -22.88 -11.26 31.51
C LYS A 390 -21.39 -10.88 31.51
N ALA A 391 -20.82 -10.71 30.32
CA ALA A 391 -19.45 -10.23 30.16
C ALA A 391 -19.35 -8.73 30.46
N ALA A 392 -18.23 -8.30 31.03
CA ALA A 392 -17.94 -6.89 31.21
C ALA A 392 -17.74 -6.16 29.87
N TYR A 393 -18.08 -4.86 29.82
CA TYR A 393 -17.82 -4.04 28.63
C TYR A 393 -16.32 -4.02 28.31
N GLY A 394 -15.96 -4.44 27.09
CA GLY A 394 -14.56 -4.53 26.65
C GLY A 394 -13.79 -5.75 27.17
N ALA A 395 -14.42 -6.72 27.85
CA ALA A 395 -13.74 -7.92 28.34
C ALA A 395 -13.18 -8.81 27.21
N TYR A 396 -13.85 -8.84 26.06
CA TYR A 396 -13.46 -9.65 24.90
C TYR A 396 -13.28 -8.77 23.66
N PRO A 397 -12.20 -7.98 23.59
CA PRO A 397 -12.01 -6.99 22.52
C PRO A 397 -11.76 -7.63 21.14
N TRP A 398 -11.48 -8.93 21.10
CA TRP A 398 -11.36 -9.74 19.87
C TRP A 398 -12.68 -10.33 19.38
N MET A 399 -13.76 -10.18 20.13
CA MET A 399 -15.06 -10.73 19.75
C MET A 399 -15.61 -10.02 18.51
N VAL A 400 -16.09 -10.82 17.55
CA VAL A 400 -16.69 -10.33 16.31
C VAL A 400 -18.10 -10.89 16.17
N ALA A 401 -19.07 -10.04 15.87
CA ALA A 401 -20.39 -10.47 15.42
C ALA A 401 -20.41 -10.50 13.90
N ILE A 402 -20.72 -11.65 13.31
CA ILE A 402 -20.94 -11.78 11.86
C ILE A 402 -22.42 -11.55 11.62
N LEU A 403 -22.74 -10.53 10.83
CA LEU A 403 -24.11 -10.14 10.52
C LEU A 403 -24.32 -10.21 9.01
N THR A 404 -25.55 -10.44 8.57
CA THR A 404 -25.94 -10.15 7.19
C THR A 404 -25.94 -8.64 6.98
N ILE A 405 -25.88 -8.20 5.73
CA ILE A 405 -26.01 -6.77 5.37
C ILE A 405 -27.32 -6.12 5.88
N GLN A 406 -28.36 -6.92 6.12
CA GLN A 406 -29.63 -6.47 6.74
C GLN A 406 -29.57 -6.41 8.27
N GLY A 407 -28.41 -6.71 8.87
CA GLY A 407 -28.20 -6.69 10.32
C GLY A 407 -28.65 -7.96 11.05
N SER A 408 -28.97 -9.04 10.34
CA SER A 408 -29.33 -10.32 10.98
C SER A 408 -28.08 -11.05 11.45
N TYR A 409 -28.06 -11.55 12.68
CA TYR A 409 -26.88 -12.18 13.26
C TYR A 409 -26.75 -13.61 12.72
N VAL A 410 -25.63 -13.83 12.07
CA VAL A 410 -25.25 -15.10 11.48
C VAL A 410 -24.58 -15.92 12.56
N GLY A 411 -23.48 -15.44 13.15
CA GLY A 411 -22.70 -16.16 14.15
C GLY A 411 -21.59 -15.33 14.77
N GLY A 412 -20.80 -15.97 15.63
CA GLY A 412 -19.63 -15.36 16.26
C GLY A 412 -18.37 -15.51 15.43
N GLY A 413 -17.35 -14.74 15.78
CA GLY A 413 -16.01 -14.85 15.24
C GLY A 413 -14.99 -14.21 16.17
N VAL A 414 -13.72 -14.35 15.81
CA VAL A 414 -12.60 -13.80 16.58
C VAL A 414 -11.59 -13.12 15.70
N LEU A 415 -11.24 -11.88 16.05
CA LEU A 415 -10.22 -11.11 15.38
C LEU A 415 -8.84 -11.67 15.75
N ILE A 416 -8.11 -12.21 14.78
CA ILE A 416 -6.77 -12.82 14.97
C ILE A 416 -5.64 -11.95 14.40
N SER A 417 -5.98 -10.97 13.57
CA SER A 417 -5.10 -9.90 13.11
C SER A 417 -5.94 -8.68 12.76
N SER A 418 -5.34 -7.54 12.45
CA SER A 418 -6.07 -6.34 12.02
C SER A 418 -7.00 -6.57 10.82
N THR A 419 -6.76 -7.59 9.99
CA THR A 419 -7.54 -7.82 8.75
C THR A 419 -8.21 -9.19 8.68
N ARG A 420 -8.13 -10.02 9.73
CA ARG A 420 -8.57 -11.42 9.67
C ARG A 420 -9.43 -11.79 10.86
N VAL A 421 -10.58 -12.36 10.56
CA VAL A 421 -11.53 -12.92 11.52
C VAL A 421 -11.60 -14.43 11.30
N LEU A 422 -11.43 -15.19 12.37
CA LEU A 422 -11.62 -16.62 12.37
C LEU A 422 -13.06 -16.94 12.81
N THR A 423 -13.71 -17.89 12.16
CA THR A 423 -15.07 -18.35 12.49
C THR A 423 -15.28 -19.80 12.04
N ALA A 424 -16.45 -20.36 12.31
CA ALA A 424 -16.85 -21.69 11.87
C ALA A 424 -17.33 -21.67 10.42
N ALA A 425 -16.97 -22.69 9.64
CA ALA A 425 -17.34 -22.80 8.22
C ALA A 425 -18.85 -22.94 8.03
N HIS A 426 -19.53 -23.71 8.87
CA HIS A 426 -20.98 -23.93 8.79
C HIS A 426 -21.81 -22.66 9.00
N LYS A 427 -21.19 -21.57 9.47
CA LYS A 427 -21.84 -20.27 9.61
C LYS A 427 -21.80 -19.45 8.34
N VAL A 428 -20.81 -19.67 7.47
CA VAL A 428 -20.50 -18.80 6.33
C VAL A 428 -20.46 -19.53 4.99
N ASN A 429 -20.65 -20.85 4.97
CA ASN A 429 -20.58 -21.68 3.76
C ASN A 429 -21.66 -21.40 2.70
N GLU A 430 -22.80 -20.84 3.13
CA GLU A 430 -23.92 -20.50 2.25
C GLU A 430 -23.97 -19.01 1.89
N PHE A 431 -22.97 -18.22 2.32
CA PHE A 431 -22.93 -16.78 2.12
C PHE A 431 -21.81 -16.39 1.14
N ASP A 432 -22.08 -15.41 0.29
CA ASP A 432 -21.05 -14.71 -0.44
C ASP A 432 -20.47 -13.56 0.40
N LYS A 433 -19.27 -13.09 0.03
CA LYS A 433 -18.58 -12.00 0.73
C LYS A 433 -19.41 -10.71 0.86
N ASP A 434 -20.33 -10.47 -0.07
CA ASP A 434 -21.16 -9.26 -0.12
C ASP A 434 -22.48 -9.41 0.66
N ASP A 435 -22.77 -10.60 1.20
CA ASP A 435 -23.98 -10.87 1.98
C ASP A 435 -23.80 -10.59 3.47
N ILE A 436 -22.55 -10.53 3.94
CA ILE A 436 -22.18 -10.46 5.36
C ILE A 436 -21.16 -9.37 5.68
N ILE A 437 -21.20 -8.89 6.92
CA ILE A 437 -20.28 -7.91 7.51
C ILE A 437 -19.74 -8.41 8.84
N ALA A 438 -18.56 -7.93 9.23
CA ALA A 438 -17.98 -8.15 10.55
C ALA A 438 -18.17 -6.91 11.42
N ARG A 439 -18.89 -7.05 12.54
CA ARG A 439 -19.08 -6.01 13.55
C ARG A 439 -18.12 -6.22 14.72
N LEU A 440 -17.31 -5.21 15.00
CA LEU A 440 -16.27 -5.18 16.03
C LEU A 440 -16.66 -4.25 17.19
N GLY A 441 -16.16 -4.52 18.39
CA GLY A 441 -16.37 -3.69 19.58
C GLY A 441 -17.79 -3.74 20.15
N ALA A 442 -18.64 -4.64 19.64
CA ALA A 442 -19.99 -4.83 20.14
C ALA A 442 -19.98 -5.44 21.55
N TRP A 443 -20.90 -4.97 22.40
CA TRP A 443 -21.12 -5.52 23.74
C TRP A 443 -22.60 -5.75 23.99
N SER A 444 -23.40 -4.69 23.94
CA SER A 444 -24.86 -4.76 23.91
C SER A 444 -25.38 -4.13 22.63
N PHE A 445 -26.41 -4.74 22.06
CA PHE A 445 -27.12 -4.23 20.90
C PHE A 445 -28.34 -3.36 21.27
N GLU A 446 -28.66 -3.26 22.56
CA GLU A 446 -29.70 -2.37 23.09
C GLU A 446 -29.17 -0.96 23.43
N SER A 447 -27.86 -0.83 23.65
CA SER A 447 -27.23 0.45 24.00
C SER A 447 -26.34 0.98 22.88
N GLU A 448 -26.25 2.31 22.76
CA GLU A 448 -25.39 3.03 21.80
C GLU A 448 -23.90 2.89 22.13
N ASN A 449 -23.38 1.65 22.18
CA ASN A 449 -21.94 1.43 22.28
C ASN A 449 -21.29 1.64 20.91
N PRO A 450 -20.11 2.27 20.85
CA PRO A 450 -19.38 2.45 19.60
C PRO A 450 -19.00 1.09 19.01
N THR A 451 -19.65 0.72 17.92
CA THR A 451 -19.35 -0.46 17.13
C THR A 451 -18.79 -0.08 15.77
N ILE A 452 -18.04 -0.98 15.15
CA ILE A 452 -17.43 -0.75 13.83
C ILE A 452 -17.77 -1.93 12.93
N ASP A 453 -18.50 -1.62 11.85
CA ASP A 453 -18.84 -2.58 10.81
C ASP A 453 -17.81 -2.50 9.69
N ILE A 454 -17.29 -3.66 9.29
CA ILE A 454 -16.33 -3.80 8.22
C ILE A 454 -16.79 -4.88 7.25
N ASP A 455 -16.86 -4.54 5.96
CA ASP A 455 -17.25 -5.48 4.90
C ASP A 455 -16.23 -6.62 4.75
N ILE A 456 -16.68 -7.77 4.28
CA ILE A 456 -15.81 -8.91 3.99
C ILE A 456 -15.28 -8.83 2.55
N SER A 457 -13.96 -8.93 2.39
CA SER A 457 -13.30 -8.95 1.07
C SER A 457 -13.15 -10.36 0.50
N LYS A 458 -13.03 -11.37 1.37
CA LYS A 458 -12.87 -12.78 1.00
C LYS A 458 -13.32 -13.69 2.13
N ILE A 459 -14.02 -14.77 1.77
CA ILE A 459 -14.34 -15.89 2.65
C ILE A 459 -13.46 -17.07 2.21
N SER A 460 -12.61 -17.59 3.11
CA SER A 460 -11.80 -18.77 2.88
C SER A 460 -12.31 -19.90 3.78
N ILE A 461 -12.84 -20.96 3.18
CA ILE A 461 -13.27 -22.18 3.87
C ILE A 461 -12.30 -23.31 3.49
N THR A 462 -11.93 -24.16 4.45
CA THR A 462 -11.06 -25.30 4.14
C THR A 462 -11.73 -26.26 3.15
N CYS A 463 -10.97 -26.73 2.16
CA CYS A 463 -11.49 -27.66 1.14
C CYS A 463 -11.88 -29.02 1.71
N THR A 464 -11.42 -29.35 2.92
CA THR A 464 -11.75 -30.58 3.64
C THR A 464 -12.98 -30.43 4.56
N PHE A 465 -13.65 -29.27 4.55
CA PHE A 465 -14.86 -29.07 5.33
C PHE A 465 -15.99 -30.00 4.85
N ASN A 466 -16.62 -30.70 5.78
CA ASN A 466 -17.73 -31.59 5.50
C ASN A 466 -18.99 -31.10 6.21
N SER A 467 -19.93 -30.54 5.45
CA SER A 467 -21.18 -29.99 5.99
C SER A 467 -22.11 -31.03 6.61
N ARG A 468 -21.93 -32.33 6.35
CA ARG A 468 -22.81 -33.39 6.89
C ARG A 468 -22.50 -33.73 8.35
N ASN A 469 -21.23 -33.68 8.72
CA ASN A 469 -20.75 -34.05 10.07
C ASN A 469 -19.89 -32.96 10.74
N LEU A 470 -19.79 -31.79 10.09
CA LEU A 470 -19.04 -30.62 10.53
C LEU A 470 -17.53 -30.86 10.71
N GLN A 471 -16.96 -31.94 10.16
CA GLN A 471 -15.50 -32.10 10.19
C GLN A 471 -14.82 -30.94 9.48
N ASN A 472 -13.70 -30.48 10.05
CA ASN A 472 -12.95 -29.33 9.57
C ASN A 472 -13.77 -28.03 9.48
N ASP A 473 -14.61 -27.78 10.46
CA ASP A 473 -15.50 -26.61 10.54
C ASP A 473 -14.75 -25.31 10.89
N ILE A 474 -13.98 -24.78 9.93
CA ILE A 474 -13.20 -23.55 10.08
C ILE A 474 -13.22 -22.68 8.82
N ALA A 475 -13.32 -21.37 9.04
CA ALA A 475 -13.25 -20.36 7.99
C ALA A 475 -12.45 -19.13 8.45
N VAL A 476 -11.76 -18.49 7.49
CA VAL A 476 -11.11 -17.19 7.68
C VAL A 476 -11.82 -16.16 6.81
N LEU A 477 -12.32 -15.11 7.44
CA LEU A 477 -12.87 -13.94 6.77
C LEU A 477 -11.79 -12.87 6.70
N ARG A 478 -11.48 -12.39 5.48
CA ARG A 478 -10.58 -11.26 5.27
C ARG A 478 -11.40 -9.98 5.23
N LEU A 479 -11.15 -9.08 6.17
CA LEU A 479 -11.79 -7.77 6.24
C LEU A 479 -11.36 -6.90 5.04
N SER A 480 -12.27 -6.06 4.55
CA SER A 480 -12.03 -5.11 3.46
C SER A 480 -11.13 -3.94 3.87
N SER A 481 -11.08 -3.63 5.18
CA SER A 481 -10.18 -2.64 5.77
C SER A 481 -9.67 -3.14 7.14
N PRO A 482 -8.50 -2.67 7.60
CA PRO A 482 -7.98 -3.06 8.90
C PRO A 482 -8.83 -2.54 10.07
N ALA A 483 -9.07 -3.40 11.05
CA ALA A 483 -9.69 -3.08 12.32
C ALA A 483 -8.86 -2.01 13.07
N PRO A 484 -9.49 -0.96 13.62
CA PRO A 484 -8.79 0.20 14.17
C PRO A 484 -8.35 -0.03 15.64
N ILE A 485 -7.52 -1.06 15.85
CA ILE A 485 -7.02 -1.50 17.17
C ILE A 485 -6.35 -0.36 17.94
N ALA A 486 -5.56 0.48 17.26
CA ALA A 486 -4.79 1.55 17.92
C ALA A 486 -5.65 2.71 18.44
N SER A 487 -6.85 2.91 17.87
CA SER A 487 -7.74 4.02 18.22
C SER A 487 -8.98 3.58 18.98
N ASN A 488 -9.18 2.28 19.20
CA ASN A 488 -10.35 1.76 19.88
C ASN A 488 -9.95 0.79 21.02
N PRO A 489 -10.20 1.15 22.29
CA PRO A 489 -9.79 0.34 23.43
C PRO A 489 -10.54 -1.00 23.54
N ASN A 490 -11.70 -1.13 22.88
CA ASN A 490 -12.55 -2.31 22.91
C ASN A 490 -12.37 -3.21 21.69
N ILE A 491 -11.35 -2.93 20.85
CA ILE A 491 -11.01 -3.75 19.68
C ILE A 491 -9.54 -4.15 19.78
N ASN A 492 -9.28 -5.45 19.84
CA ASN A 492 -7.93 -6.00 19.86
C ASN A 492 -7.94 -7.42 19.28
N THR A 493 -6.78 -8.02 19.03
CA THR A 493 -6.65 -9.37 18.49
C THR A 493 -6.55 -10.42 19.60
N ALA A 494 -7.03 -11.64 19.36
CA ALA A 494 -6.69 -12.82 20.17
C ALA A 494 -5.40 -13.45 19.60
N CYS A 495 -4.55 -13.99 20.48
CA CYS A 495 -3.35 -14.67 20.01
C CYS A 495 -3.68 -16.03 19.38
N LEU A 496 -2.92 -16.40 18.34
CA LEU A 496 -2.95 -17.73 17.75
C LEU A 496 -1.78 -18.58 18.25
N SER A 497 -2.03 -19.86 18.56
CA SER A 497 -0.97 -20.80 18.95
C SER A 497 -1.08 -22.12 18.19
N SER A 498 0.07 -22.67 17.80
CA SER A 498 0.18 -24.02 17.21
C SER A 498 0.07 -25.13 18.26
N THR A 499 0.20 -24.79 19.55
CA THR A 499 0.18 -25.75 20.64
C THR A 499 -1.18 -25.78 21.30
N SER A 500 -1.74 -26.98 21.45
CA SER A 500 -2.96 -27.18 22.23
C SER A 500 -2.70 -26.90 23.72
N VAL A 501 -3.75 -26.45 24.43
CA VAL A 501 -3.71 -26.35 25.89
C VAL A 501 -3.86 -27.73 26.53
N ALA A 502 -3.38 -27.87 27.76
CA ALA A 502 -3.51 -29.13 28.50
C ALA A 502 -4.98 -29.38 28.89
N PRO A 503 -5.44 -30.64 28.90
CA PRO A 503 -6.70 -31.00 29.55
C PRO A 503 -6.75 -30.48 31.00
N GLY A 504 -7.94 -30.09 31.46
CA GLY A 504 -8.15 -29.45 32.76
C GLY A 504 -7.84 -27.95 32.77
N THR A 505 -7.35 -27.36 31.67
CA THR A 505 -7.17 -25.89 31.59
C THR A 505 -8.53 -25.19 31.62
N ARG A 506 -8.66 -24.15 32.46
CA ARG A 506 -9.83 -23.27 32.50
C ARG A 506 -9.75 -22.24 31.37
N CYS A 507 -10.80 -22.17 30.56
CA CYS A 507 -10.90 -21.28 29.41
C CYS A 507 -12.27 -20.59 29.40
N TRP A 508 -12.43 -19.54 28.60
CA TRP A 508 -13.64 -18.75 28.51
C TRP A 508 -14.20 -18.80 27.10
N VAL A 509 -15.50 -19.05 27.00
CA VAL A 509 -16.27 -18.82 25.77
C VAL A 509 -17.15 -17.62 25.96
N SER A 510 -17.25 -16.79 24.93
CA SER A 510 -18.08 -15.59 24.93
C SER A 510 -18.95 -15.54 23.67
N GLY A 511 -20.16 -15.01 23.80
CA GLY A 511 -21.14 -15.02 22.70
C GLY A 511 -22.46 -14.35 23.08
N TRP A 512 -23.29 -14.14 22.06
CA TRP A 512 -24.61 -13.50 22.22
C TRP A 512 -25.78 -14.49 22.22
N GLY A 513 -25.56 -15.72 21.72
CA GLY A 513 -26.53 -16.81 21.62
C GLY A 513 -27.71 -16.52 20.68
N LYS A 514 -28.57 -17.52 20.45
CA LYS A 514 -29.78 -17.42 19.62
C LYS A 514 -30.81 -16.44 20.22
N ASN A 515 -30.81 -16.29 21.53
CA ASN A 515 -31.64 -15.31 22.25
C ASN A 515 -31.14 -13.87 22.06
N ALA A 516 -30.11 -13.65 21.23
CA ALA A 516 -29.78 -12.32 20.74
C ALA A 516 -30.93 -11.68 19.96
N PHE A 517 -31.86 -12.47 19.40
CA PHE A 517 -33.02 -11.95 18.71
C PHE A 517 -34.30 -12.08 19.52
N ILE A 518 -34.85 -10.93 19.92
CA ILE A 518 -36.24 -10.81 20.37
C ILE A 518 -36.94 -9.93 19.34
N ASN A 519 -38.00 -10.45 18.71
CA ASN A 519 -38.80 -9.73 17.70
C ASN A 519 -38.01 -9.18 16.49
N GLY A 520 -36.98 -9.91 16.03
CA GLY A 520 -36.20 -9.54 14.84
C GLY A 520 -35.18 -8.42 15.06
N GLN A 521 -34.95 -7.99 16.30
CA GLN A 521 -33.89 -7.06 16.67
C GLN A 521 -32.86 -7.73 17.57
N LEU A 522 -31.59 -7.38 17.35
CA LEU A 522 -30.48 -7.84 18.17
C LEU A 522 -30.57 -7.09 19.52
N GLN A 523 -30.90 -7.78 20.61
CA GLN A 523 -31.24 -7.19 21.92
C GLN A 523 -30.44 -7.80 23.09
N SER A 524 -29.42 -8.66 22.87
CA SER A 524 -28.66 -9.26 23.98
C SER A 524 -27.33 -8.56 24.29
N THR A 525 -27.01 -8.50 25.58
CA THR A 525 -25.64 -8.22 26.08
C THR A 525 -24.76 -9.44 25.90
N LEU A 526 -23.48 -9.23 25.56
CA LEU A 526 -22.46 -10.28 25.46
C LEU A 526 -22.39 -11.08 26.77
N LYS A 527 -22.39 -12.39 26.66
CA LYS A 527 -22.28 -13.32 27.78
C LYS A 527 -20.93 -14.01 27.77
N GLU A 528 -20.54 -14.49 28.94
CA GLU A 528 -19.35 -15.30 29.13
C GLU A 528 -19.64 -16.48 30.04
N VAL A 529 -18.94 -17.58 29.79
CA VAL A 529 -18.90 -18.73 30.70
C VAL A 529 -17.51 -19.35 30.67
N ASP A 530 -17.05 -19.76 31.83
CA ASP A 530 -15.78 -20.43 32.02
C ASP A 530 -15.97 -21.96 32.00
N LEU A 531 -15.13 -22.66 31.24
CA LEU A 531 -15.25 -24.09 30.95
C LEU A 531 -13.88 -24.78 31.08
N TYR A 532 -13.88 -26.04 31.53
CA TYR A 532 -12.68 -26.88 31.49
C TYR A 532 -12.50 -27.54 30.13
N VAL A 533 -11.27 -27.55 29.62
CA VAL A 533 -10.90 -28.33 28.42
C VAL A 533 -10.76 -29.81 28.77
N TRP A 534 -11.33 -30.69 27.94
CA TRP A 534 -11.27 -32.13 28.13
C TRP A 534 -10.13 -32.77 27.33
N SER A 535 -9.69 -33.93 27.78
CA SER A 535 -8.85 -34.81 26.96
C SER A 535 -9.68 -35.41 25.82
N LYS A 536 -9.03 -35.76 24.70
CA LYS A 536 -9.73 -36.39 23.57
C LYS A 536 -10.39 -37.72 23.99
N THR A 537 -9.72 -38.49 24.86
CA THR A 537 -10.20 -39.80 25.32
C THR A 537 -11.42 -39.68 26.22
N ASP A 538 -11.41 -38.73 27.15
CA ASP A 538 -12.54 -38.54 28.07
C ASP A 538 -13.74 -37.99 27.31
N CYS A 539 -13.51 -37.03 26.39
CA CYS A 539 -14.57 -36.50 25.57
C CYS A 539 -15.20 -37.56 24.67
N GLN A 540 -14.38 -38.39 24.02
CA GLN A 540 -14.85 -39.52 23.22
C GLN A 540 -15.74 -40.47 24.05
N THR A 541 -15.31 -40.81 25.27
CA THR A 541 -16.04 -41.70 26.16
C THR A 541 -17.38 -41.09 26.59
N ALA A 542 -17.38 -39.80 26.96
CA ALA A 542 -18.58 -39.07 27.32
C ALA A 542 -19.55 -38.96 26.13
N LEU A 543 -19.07 -38.71 24.91
CA LEU A 543 -19.93 -38.63 23.73
C LEU A 543 -20.53 -39.99 23.36
N GLN A 544 -19.77 -41.07 23.52
CA GLN A 544 -20.24 -42.44 23.25
C GLN A 544 -21.34 -42.91 24.21
N SER A 545 -21.44 -42.33 25.42
CA SER A 545 -22.52 -42.62 26.37
C SER A 545 -23.82 -41.86 26.07
N THR A 546 -23.79 -40.92 25.10
CA THR A 546 -24.97 -40.19 24.64
C THR A 546 -25.70 -40.92 23.51
N ARG A 547 -26.69 -40.25 22.92
CA ARG A 547 -27.40 -40.70 21.70
C ARG A 547 -26.51 -40.96 20.48
N LEU A 548 -25.23 -40.55 20.48
CA LEU A 548 -24.29 -40.87 19.41
C LEU A 548 -23.87 -42.35 19.41
N GLY A 549 -23.95 -43.01 20.57
CA GLY A 549 -23.67 -44.43 20.74
C GLY A 549 -22.19 -44.79 20.70
N THR A 550 -21.90 -46.06 21.03
CA THR A 550 -20.54 -46.58 21.24
C THR A 550 -19.67 -46.62 19.98
N ASN A 551 -20.26 -46.59 18.80
CA ASN A 551 -19.54 -46.60 17.52
C ASN A 551 -19.08 -45.20 17.07
N PHE A 552 -19.46 -44.13 17.80
CA PHE A 552 -19.04 -42.78 17.48
C PHE A 552 -17.52 -42.62 17.62
N VAL A 553 -16.91 -41.84 16.71
CA VAL A 553 -15.48 -41.50 16.73
C VAL A 553 -15.31 -39.99 16.60
N LEU A 554 -14.73 -39.37 17.62
CA LEU A 554 -14.39 -37.96 17.63
C LEU A 554 -13.18 -37.69 16.73
N ASP A 555 -13.40 -36.85 15.72
CA ASP A 555 -12.38 -36.43 14.75
C ASP A 555 -11.28 -35.56 15.39
N ASP A 556 -10.07 -35.58 14.82
CA ASP A 556 -8.93 -34.77 15.32
C ASP A 556 -9.09 -33.26 15.10
N SER A 557 -9.98 -32.86 14.19
CA SER A 557 -10.35 -31.46 13.97
C SER A 557 -11.16 -30.86 15.12
N PHE A 558 -11.60 -31.66 16.09
CA PHE A 558 -12.39 -31.21 17.23
C PHE A 558 -11.64 -31.26 18.57
N MET A 559 -12.12 -30.45 19.51
CA MET A 559 -11.80 -30.49 20.93
C MET A 559 -13.08 -30.26 21.74
N CYS A 560 -13.02 -30.54 23.04
CA CYS A 560 -14.20 -30.44 23.91
C CYS A 560 -13.92 -29.60 25.14
N ALA A 561 -14.93 -28.87 25.59
CA ALA A 561 -14.88 -28.12 26.83
C ALA A 561 -16.25 -28.09 27.50
N GLY A 562 -16.29 -27.94 28.83
CA GLY A 562 -17.52 -27.84 29.61
C GLY A 562 -17.90 -29.14 30.32
N GLY A 563 -19.18 -29.52 30.27
CA GLY A 563 -19.73 -30.67 31.00
C GLY A 563 -20.06 -30.39 32.47
N GLU A 564 -19.99 -29.13 32.89
CA GLU A 564 -20.51 -28.66 34.17
C GLU A 564 -21.98 -28.28 34.02
N SER A 565 -22.81 -28.60 35.03
CA SER A 565 -24.24 -28.24 35.03
C SER A 565 -24.44 -26.75 34.79
N ASP A 566 -25.36 -26.41 33.88
CA ASP A 566 -25.77 -25.06 33.53
C ASP A 566 -24.64 -24.17 32.94
N LYS A 567 -23.53 -24.75 32.50
CA LYS A 567 -22.39 -24.05 31.90
C LYS A 567 -22.02 -24.60 30.53
N ASP A 568 -22.44 -23.93 29.46
CA ASP A 568 -22.06 -24.28 28.09
C ASP A 568 -22.25 -23.12 27.11
N ALA A 569 -21.58 -23.20 25.95
CA ALA A 569 -21.98 -22.43 24.77
C ALA A 569 -23.21 -23.08 24.16
N CYS A 570 -24.17 -22.29 23.66
CA CYS A 570 -25.44 -22.85 23.22
C CYS A 570 -25.80 -22.44 21.79
N ILE A 571 -27.01 -22.79 21.36
CA ILE A 571 -27.54 -22.48 20.04
C ILE A 571 -27.34 -20.99 19.76
N GLY A 572 -26.75 -20.67 18.60
CA GLY A 572 -26.48 -19.31 18.14
C GLY A 572 -25.04 -18.83 18.38
N ASP A 573 -24.25 -19.52 19.20
CA ASP A 573 -22.84 -19.13 19.43
C ASP A 573 -21.87 -19.73 18.42
N GLY A 574 -22.35 -20.38 17.35
CA GLY A 574 -21.49 -21.00 16.33
C GLY A 574 -20.46 -20.01 15.76
N GLY A 575 -19.20 -20.42 15.74
CA GLY A 575 -18.06 -19.60 15.33
C GLY A 575 -17.45 -18.71 16.43
N SER A 576 -18.10 -18.57 17.58
CA SER A 576 -17.58 -17.81 18.73
C SER A 576 -16.31 -18.45 19.31
N PRO A 577 -15.36 -17.66 19.83
CA PRO A 577 -14.09 -18.18 20.32
C PRO A 577 -14.17 -18.78 21.72
N LEU A 578 -13.45 -19.88 21.90
CA LEU A 578 -12.97 -20.37 23.20
C LEU A 578 -11.52 -19.89 23.37
N VAL A 579 -11.29 -19.04 24.38
CA VAL A 579 -9.99 -18.45 24.67
C VAL A 579 -9.44 -18.92 26.02
N CYS A 580 -8.14 -19.15 26.09
CA CYS A 580 -7.46 -19.53 27.33
C CYS A 580 -6.34 -18.54 27.65
N LEU A 581 -6.15 -18.23 28.93
CA LEU A 581 -5.04 -17.40 29.37
C LEU A 581 -3.75 -18.22 29.39
N LYS A 582 -2.76 -17.82 28.58
CA LYS A 582 -1.43 -18.45 28.49
C LYS A 582 -0.37 -17.36 28.57
N ASN A 583 0.53 -17.44 29.55
CA ASN A 583 1.63 -16.48 29.74
C ASN A 583 1.17 -15.00 29.78
N GLY A 584 -0.01 -14.73 30.35
CA GLY A 584 -0.57 -13.38 30.44
C GLY A 584 -1.23 -12.84 29.16
N GLN A 585 -1.44 -13.69 28.15
CA GLN A 585 -2.18 -13.37 26.92
C GLN A 585 -3.31 -14.37 26.68
N TYR A 586 -4.43 -13.90 26.16
CA TYR A 586 -5.53 -14.75 25.74
C TYR A 586 -5.27 -15.31 24.33
N VAL A 587 -5.28 -16.64 24.26
CA VAL A 587 -5.04 -17.41 23.04
C VAL A 587 -6.35 -18.07 22.63
N VAL A 588 -6.75 -17.95 21.36
CA VAL A 588 -7.88 -18.71 20.83
C VAL A 588 -7.47 -20.17 20.64
N VAL A 589 -8.17 -21.09 21.29
CA VAL A 589 -7.90 -22.53 21.23
C VAL A 589 -9.01 -23.30 20.52
N GLY A 590 -10.22 -22.76 20.52
CA GLY A 590 -11.40 -23.41 19.94
C GLY A 590 -12.38 -22.41 19.33
N LEU A 591 -13.25 -22.90 18.45
CA LEU A 591 -14.42 -22.18 17.94
C LEU A 591 -15.66 -23.03 18.20
N VAL A 592 -16.75 -22.45 18.69
CA VAL A 592 -18.00 -23.19 18.93
C VAL A 592 -18.47 -23.82 17.61
N SER A 593 -18.68 -25.14 17.61
CA SER A 593 -19.10 -25.89 16.42
C SER A 593 -20.46 -26.56 16.62
N TRP A 594 -20.56 -27.55 17.53
CA TRP A 594 -21.81 -28.28 17.79
C TRP A 594 -21.85 -28.87 19.21
N GLY A 595 -23.00 -29.42 19.61
CA GLY A 595 -23.18 -30.02 20.93
C GLY A 595 -24.43 -30.92 21.00
N ILE A 596 -24.61 -31.61 22.13
CA ILE A 596 -25.80 -32.41 22.44
C ILE A 596 -26.46 -31.76 23.65
N GLY A 597 -27.53 -31.01 23.42
CA GLY A 597 -28.06 -30.13 24.45
C GLY A 597 -27.14 -28.92 24.69
N CYS A 598 -27.39 -28.20 25.78
CA CYS A 598 -26.53 -27.12 26.26
C CYS A 598 -26.52 -27.16 27.78
N GLY A 599 -25.34 -27.31 28.39
CA GLY A 599 -25.19 -27.26 29.86
C GLY A 599 -25.63 -28.53 30.58
N ASP A 600 -25.71 -29.65 29.86
CA ASP A 600 -25.99 -30.96 30.44
C ASP A 600 -24.78 -31.46 31.22
N GLU A 601 -24.99 -31.85 32.48
CA GLU A 601 -23.92 -32.37 33.33
C GLU A 601 -23.30 -33.64 32.72
N GLY A 602 -21.98 -33.66 32.60
CA GLY A 602 -21.23 -34.79 32.04
C GLY A 602 -21.17 -34.84 30.50
N VAL A 603 -21.79 -33.91 29.79
CA VAL A 603 -21.73 -33.82 28.32
C VAL A 603 -21.02 -32.52 27.91
N PRO A 604 -19.80 -32.58 27.33
CA PRO A 604 -19.09 -31.38 26.92
C PRO A 604 -19.60 -30.83 25.57
N GLY A 605 -19.45 -29.51 25.39
CA GLY A 605 -19.62 -28.85 24.09
C GLY A 605 -18.45 -29.14 23.15
N ILE A 606 -18.70 -29.15 21.84
CA ILE A 606 -17.71 -29.47 20.81
C ILE A 606 -17.29 -28.23 20.04
N TYR A 607 -15.97 -28.06 19.97
CA TYR A 607 -15.31 -26.91 19.38
C TYR A 607 -14.37 -27.36 18.27
N THR A 608 -14.28 -26.58 17.20
CA THR A 608 -13.22 -26.73 16.20
C THR A 608 -11.87 -26.44 16.86
N LYS A 609 -10.94 -27.39 16.80
CA LYS A 609 -9.62 -27.31 17.43
C LYS A 609 -8.70 -26.38 16.65
N VAL A 610 -8.62 -25.11 17.03
CA VAL A 610 -7.85 -24.08 16.29
C VAL A 610 -6.36 -24.45 16.08
N PRO A 611 -5.64 -24.99 17.08
CA PRO A 611 -4.25 -25.42 16.88
C PRO A 611 -4.06 -26.47 15.78
N TYR A 612 -5.07 -27.32 15.53
CA TYR A 612 -5.03 -28.31 14.44
C TYR A 612 -4.99 -27.63 13.06
N PHE A 613 -5.64 -26.47 12.93
CA PHE A 613 -5.69 -25.68 11.70
C PHE A 613 -4.64 -24.58 11.63
N TYR A 614 -3.72 -24.48 12.58
CA TYR A 614 -2.78 -23.36 12.69
C TYR A 614 -2.04 -23.04 11.38
N ASN A 615 -1.52 -24.07 10.71
CA ASN A 615 -0.82 -23.91 9.44
C ASN A 615 -1.74 -23.45 8.31
N TRP A 616 -2.97 -23.98 8.25
CA TRP A 616 -3.96 -23.58 7.25
C TRP A 616 -4.41 -22.13 7.46
N ILE A 617 -4.66 -21.72 8.72
CA ILE A 617 -5.05 -20.35 9.07
C ILE A 617 -3.97 -19.36 8.63
N LYS A 618 -2.69 -19.70 8.81
CA LYS A 618 -1.56 -18.87 8.40
C LYS A 618 -1.40 -18.69 6.89
N GLN A 619 -1.89 -19.65 6.11
CA GLN A 619 -1.85 -19.59 4.64
C GLN A 619 -2.95 -18.71 4.07
N GLN A 620 -4.07 -18.54 4.80
CA GLN A 620 -5.13 -17.63 4.40
C GLN A 620 -4.63 -16.21 4.55
#